data_AF-A0AB73LKF1-F1
#
_entry.id   AF-A0AB73LKF1-F1
#
_cell.length_a   1.000
_cell.length_b   1.000
_cell.length_c   1.000
_cell.angle_alpha   90.00
_cell.angle_beta   90.00
_cell.angle_gamma   90.00
#
_symmetry.space_group_name_H-M   'P 1'
#
loop_
_entity.id
_entity.type
_entity.pdbx_description
1 polymer ?
#
loop_
_entity_poly.entity_id
_entity_poly.type
_entity_poly.pdbx_seq_one_letter_code
_entity_poly.pdbx_strand_id
1 'polypeptide(L)'
;MNQLDIKVTVNSANSLQFQYKGNTLSFRRMDGIEKFRRSTFSCDLSLDLCNIIGLISTIERLIPRQEIYKIHISLPILSLERWQDSEIINELKIMISQFTINDYIFDFYSFVKSSAKMRDQIVMELGDEAEVSLWSGGLDSLSGFLNRYLENPNKEYVLVGFGFQRCAFGKQRNLHEKINKLFPNAKIERYRVFHDIAGAPKKYPNPSFRMRGLLFLVEGLYASKLFCSDTLYLHENGIGAFNIPFPGSGHWDRSLTANPAILSIVSKFYSKLIGSERRIINPFLFFTKGEMCEVFILNILKFSNILELSSSCDSNHRQKDKPGQCGYCSSCLLRRQGILSTGLEDPTRYSYPHLNDVKRMKHFTQFTNQADLWKGFLLVGVDQIYQQDPIIYESKKYMMKELNISGEEFDQKFSKLIQSQICEWDRFVRFIGNSQTQIA
;
A
#
# COMPACT_ATOMS: atom_id res chain seq x y z
N MET A 1 -24.05 10.49 -16.80
CA MET A 1 -22.96 10.85 -15.86
C MET A 1 -23.60 11.67 -14.76
N ASN A 2 -23.51 11.22 -13.50
CA ASN A 2 -24.13 11.91 -12.37
C ASN A 2 -23.26 13.10 -11.95
N GLN A 3 -23.84 14.07 -11.25
CA GLN A 3 -23.11 15.24 -10.74
C GLN A 3 -23.20 15.30 -9.22
N LEU A 4 -22.10 15.66 -8.56
CA LEU A 4 -22.03 15.79 -7.11
C LEU A 4 -21.20 17.02 -6.75
N ASP A 5 -21.82 17.97 -6.05
CA ASP A 5 -21.15 19.17 -5.56
C ASP A 5 -20.86 19.02 -4.06
N ILE A 6 -19.57 19.11 -3.70
CA ILE A 6 -19.07 18.96 -2.34
C ILE A 6 -18.41 20.27 -1.90
N LYS A 7 -19.10 21.00 -1.04
CA LYS A 7 -18.53 22.18 -0.37
C LYS A 7 -17.94 21.76 0.97
N VAL A 8 -16.63 21.94 1.12
CA VAL A 8 -15.89 21.58 2.32
C VAL A 8 -15.66 22.80 3.18
N THR A 9 -15.79 22.65 4.50
CA THR A 9 -15.46 23.68 5.51
C THR A 9 -14.54 23.09 6.57
N VAL A 10 -13.77 23.92 7.28
CA VAL A 10 -12.92 23.48 8.39
C VAL A 10 -13.61 23.82 9.71
N ASN A 11 -13.78 22.82 10.58
CA ASN A 11 -14.33 23.06 11.92
C ASN A 11 -13.24 23.41 12.95
N SER A 12 -13.65 23.72 14.18
CA SER A 12 -12.75 24.07 15.29
C SER A 12 -11.76 22.96 15.68
N ALA A 13 -12.05 21.71 15.33
CA ALA A 13 -11.17 20.55 15.53
C ALA A 13 -10.21 20.32 14.35
N ASN A 14 -10.16 21.23 13.37
CA ASN A 14 -9.40 21.11 12.12
C ASN A 14 -9.80 19.91 11.27
N SER A 15 -11.07 19.53 11.32
CA SER A 15 -11.63 18.49 10.46
C SER A 15 -12.28 19.13 9.23
N LEU A 16 -12.07 18.51 8.07
CA LEU A 16 -12.74 18.84 6.82
C LEU A 16 -14.17 18.29 6.87
N GLN A 17 -15.15 19.17 6.87
CA GLN A 17 -16.57 18.84 6.95
C GLN A 17 -17.29 19.10 5.63
N PHE A 18 -18.16 18.18 5.22
CA PHE A 18 -19.01 18.33 4.04
C PHE A 18 -20.37 17.64 4.25
N GLN A 19 -21.38 18.06 3.48
CA GLN A 19 -22.70 17.44 3.50
C GLN A 19 -22.82 16.37 2.41
N TYR A 20 -23.45 15.24 2.73
CA TYR A 20 -23.82 14.23 1.75
C TYR A 20 -25.14 13.57 2.14
N LYS A 21 -26.15 13.68 1.25
CA LYS A 21 -27.50 13.11 1.45
C LYS A 21 -28.09 13.42 2.83
N GLY A 22 -27.99 14.68 3.27
CA GLY A 22 -28.52 15.16 4.56
C GLY A 22 -27.67 14.82 5.78
N ASN A 23 -26.52 14.16 5.63
CA ASN A 23 -25.59 13.87 6.72
C ASN A 23 -24.36 14.77 6.65
N THR A 24 -23.91 15.27 7.80
CA THR A 24 -22.62 15.94 7.94
C THR A 24 -21.54 14.88 8.14
N LEU A 25 -20.62 14.79 7.18
CA LEU A 25 -19.42 13.97 7.31
C LEU A 25 -18.23 14.84 7.66
N SER A 26 -17.27 14.24 8.36
CA SER A 26 -16.01 14.90 8.64
C SER A 26 -14.84 13.95 8.45
N PHE A 27 -13.81 14.41 7.76
CA PHE A 27 -12.51 13.75 7.65
C PHE A 27 -11.50 14.51 8.50
N ARG A 28 -10.73 13.79 9.32
CA ARG A 28 -9.67 14.38 10.12
C ARG A 28 -8.44 13.48 10.09
N ARG A 29 -7.33 14.05 9.63
CA ARG A 29 -6.00 13.49 9.85
C ARG A 29 -5.61 13.75 11.31
N MET A 30 -5.38 12.68 12.06
CA MET A 30 -5.03 12.69 13.48
C MET A 30 -3.71 11.98 13.71
N ASP A 31 -2.64 12.74 13.88
CA ASP A 31 -1.42 12.24 14.51
C ASP A 31 -0.60 13.41 15.06
N GLY A 32 0.58 13.07 15.55
CA GLY A 32 1.59 14.04 15.93
C GLY A 32 2.94 13.68 15.33
N ILE A 33 2.95 13.09 14.12
CA ILE A 33 4.23 12.76 13.46
C ILE A 33 5.02 14.05 13.18
N GLU A 34 4.32 15.17 13.01
CA GLU A 34 4.89 16.51 12.91
C GLU A 34 5.63 16.95 14.18
N LYS A 35 5.31 16.37 15.36
CA LYS A 35 6.05 16.64 16.60
C LYS A 35 7.43 16.00 16.63
N PHE A 36 7.68 15.02 15.77
CA PHE A 36 8.92 14.25 15.67
C PHE A 36 9.68 14.54 14.37
N ARG A 37 9.31 15.64 13.70
CA ARG A 37 9.93 16.04 12.44
C ARG A 37 11.40 16.40 12.62
N ARG A 38 12.18 16.18 11.57
CA ARG A 38 13.61 16.52 11.48
C ARG A 38 13.90 17.63 10.48
N SER A 39 12.91 17.99 9.67
CA SER A 39 13.02 19.09 8.71
C SER A 39 12.57 20.43 9.29
N THR A 40 13.12 21.54 8.78
CA THR A 40 12.72 22.92 9.13
C THR A 40 11.80 23.57 8.07
N PHE A 41 11.64 22.94 6.89
CA PHE A 41 10.89 23.51 5.76
C PHE A 41 9.37 23.44 5.94
N SER A 42 8.61 24.30 5.26
CA SER A 42 7.15 24.14 5.22
C SER A 42 6.75 22.82 4.56
N CYS A 43 5.73 22.18 5.12
CA CYS A 43 5.09 21.00 4.56
C CYS A 43 3.62 21.23 4.22
N ASP A 44 3.22 22.50 4.07
CA ASP A 44 1.82 22.87 3.83
C ASP A 44 1.27 22.24 2.55
N LEU A 45 2.06 22.23 1.45
CA LEU A 45 1.69 21.55 0.20
C LEU A 45 1.46 20.04 0.39
N SER A 46 2.32 19.39 1.18
CA SER A 46 2.21 17.95 1.46
C SER A 46 0.98 17.66 2.31
N LEU A 47 0.68 18.53 3.28
CA LEU A 47 -0.52 18.45 4.12
C LEU A 47 -1.80 18.70 3.31
N ASP A 48 -1.81 19.71 2.45
CA ASP A 48 -2.90 19.97 1.51
C ASP A 48 -3.18 18.75 0.65
N LEU A 49 -2.13 18.11 0.08
CA LEU A 49 -2.29 16.90 -0.71
C LEU A 49 -2.88 15.74 0.12
N CYS A 50 -2.37 15.50 1.33
CA CYS A 50 -2.92 14.46 2.22
C CYS A 50 -4.42 14.69 2.50
N ASN A 51 -4.81 15.95 2.71
CA ASN A 51 -6.18 16.38 2.93
C ASN A 51 -7.07 16.19 1.68
N ILE A 52 -6.58 16.59 0.50
CA ILE A 52 -7.26 16.39 -0.79
C ILE A 52 -7.53 14.90 -1.00
N ILE A 53 -6.49 14.06 -0.93
CA ILE A 53 -6.61 12.62 -1.19
C ILE A 53 -7.43 11.92 -0.10
N GLY A 54 -7.30 12.33 1.16
CA GLY A 54 -8.09 11.81 2.28
C GLY A 54 -9.59 12.07 2.13
N LEU A 55 -9.94 13.28 1.67
CA LEU A 55 -11.32 13.63 1.35
C LEU A 55 -11.85 12.81 0.16
N ILE A 56 -11.10 12.74 -0.95
CA ILE A 56 -11.46 11.93 -2.12
C ILE A 56 -11.66 10.47 -1.72
N SER A 57 -10.75 9.90 -0.92
CA SER A 57 -10.87 8.54 -0.41
C SER A 57 -12.12 8.33 0.45
N THR A 58 -12.66 9.39 1.07
CA THR A 58 -13.91 9.32 1.83
C THR A 58 -15.11 9.39 0.88
N ILE A 59 -15.12 10.33 -0.07
CA ILE A 59 -16.19 10.53 -1.07
C ILE A 59 -16.37 9.28 -1.93
N GLU A 60 -15.28 8.68 -2.42
CA GLU A 60 -15.31 7.48 -3.27
C GLU A 60 -16.02 6.28 -2.62
N ARG A 61 -16.01 6.20 -1.29
CA ARG A 61 -16.71 5.13 -0.57
C ARG A 61 -18.21 5.39 -0.47
N LEU A 62 -18.64 6.65 -0.59
CA LEU A 62 -20.05 7.07 -0.55
C LEU A 62 -20.74 6.91 -1.90
N ILE A 63 -19.99 6.96 -3.00
CA ILE A 63 -20.52 6.81 -4.36
C ILE A 63 -20.72 5.31 -4.68
N PRO A 64 -21.87 4.86 -5.22
CA PRO A 64 -22.06 3.48 -5.63
C PRO A 64 -21.05 3.03 -6.70
N ARG A 65 -20.52 1.80 -6.60
CA ARG A 65 -19.42 1.30 -7.45
C ARG A 65 -19.72 1.27 -8.96
N GLN A 66 -20.99 1.18 -9.36
CA GLN A 66 -21.41 1.05 -10.76
C GLN A 66 -21.78 2.39 -11.41
N GLU A 67 -21.69 3.48 -10.67
CA GLU A 67 -22.07 4.81 -11.15
C GLU A 67 -20.84 5.66 -11.39
N ILE A 68 -20.87 6.46 -12.47
CA ILE A 68 -19.82 7.41 -12.82
C ILE A 68 -20.32 8.81 -12.50
N TYR A 69 -19.53 9.53 -11.71
CA TYR A 69 -19.80 10.89 -11.28
C TYR A 69 -18.77 11.86 -11.82
N LYS A 70 -19.25 13.07 -12.08
CA LYS A 70 -18.46 14.29 -12.15
C LYS A 70 -18.63 15.03 -10.82
N ILE A 71 -17.52 15.20 -10.10
CA ILE A 71 -17.53 15.66 -8.71
C ILE A 71 -16.83 17.01 -8.66
N HIS A 72 -17.57 18.03 -8.23
CA HIS A 72 -17.02 19.37 -7.99
C HIS A 72 -16.73 19.50 -6.49
N ILE A 73 -15.48 19.81 -6.14
CA ILE A 73 -15.05 19.97 -4.75
C ILE A 73 -14.56 21.39 -4.54
N SER A 74 -15.26 22.15 -3.69
CA SER A 74 -14.74 23.40 -3.14
C SER A 74 -14.01 23.11 -1.82
N LEU A 75 -12.68 23.25 -1.80
CA LEU A 75 -11.82 22.82 -0.68
C LEU A 75 -10.93 23.96 -0.16
N PRO A 76 -10.88 24.21 1.16
CA PRO A 76 -9.92 25.11 1.77
C PRO A 76 -8.52 24.50 1.80
N ILE A 77 -7.51 25.28 1.42
CA ILE A 77 -6.10 24.85 1.37
C ILE A 77 -5.17 25.91 1.97
N LEU A 78 -3.97 25.47 2.36
CA LEU A 78 -2.94 26.30 2.99
C LEU A 78 -2.12 27.06 1.94
N SER A 79 -1.74 26.40 0.84
CA SER A 79 -0.82 26.96 -0.18
C SER A 79 -1.54 27.25 -1.51
N LEU A 80 -2.46 28.23 -1.50
CA LEU A 80 -3.36 28.51 -2.63
C LEU A 80 -2.67 28.69 -3.99
N GLU A 81 -1.60 29.47 -4.03
CA GLU A 81 -0.89 29.81 -5.28
C GLU A 81 -0.47 28.57 -6.08
N ARG A 82 0.14 27.58 -5.41
CA ARG A 82 0.62 26.36 -6.07
C ARG A 82 -0.53 25.47 -6.57
N TRP A 83 -1.66 25.49 -5.89
CA TRP A 83 -2.83 24.69 -6.25
C TRP A 83 -3.74 25.37 -7.29
N GLN A 84 -3.47 26.63 -7.64
CA GLN A 84 -4.10 27.31 -8.78
C GLN A 84 -3.35 27.11 -10.10
N ASP A 85 -2.13 26.55 -10.03
CA ASP A 85 -1.37 26.15 -11.20
C ASP A 85 -2.11 25.05 -11.98
N SER A 86 -2.48 25.36 -13.23
CA SER A 86 -3.24 24.46 -14.09
C SER A 86 -2.48 23.18 -14.41
N GLU A 87 -1.15 23.24 -14.46
CA GLU A 87 -0.30 22.08 -14.72
C GLU A 87 -0.34 21.12 -13.52
N ILE A 88 -0.26 21.66 -12.29
CA ILE A 88 -0.39 20.87 -11.05
C ILE A 88 -1.76 20.23 -10.95
N ILE A 89 -2.83 20.97 -11.24
CA ILE A 89 -4.20 20.43 -11.22
C ILE A 89 -4.36 19.30 -12.25
N ASN A 90 -3.84 19.47 -13.46
CA ASN A 90 -3.93 18.45 -14.51
C ASN A 90 -3.19 17.17 -14.10
N GLU A 91 -1.99 17.28 -13.54
CA GLU A 91 -1.24 16.13 -13.05
C GLU A 91 -1.90 15.45 -11.85
N LEU A 92 -2.51 16.23 -10.93
CA LEU A 92 -3.31 15.69 -9.84
C LEU A 92 -4.46 14.82 -10.38
N LYS A 93 -5.17 15.30 -11.41
CA LYS A 93 -6.25 14.54 -12.05
C LYS A 93 -5.75 13.26 -12.73
N ILE A 94 -4.60 13.31 -13.42
CA ILE A 94 -3.97 12.12 -14.03
C ILE A 94 -3.61 11.09 -12.96
N MET A 95 -3.08 11.52 -11.82
CA MET A 95 -2.77 10.62 -10.71
C MET A 95 -4.04 9.99 -10.11
N ILE A 96 -5.09 10.78 -9.85
CA ILE A 96 -6.35 10.29 -9.26
C ILE A 96 -7.06 9.31 -10.22
N SER A 97 -7.03 9.56 -11.52
CA SER A 97 -7.70 8.70 -12.51
C SER A 97 -7.13 7.28 -12.58
N GLN A 98 -5.95 7.02 -12.00
CA GLN A 98 -5.41 5.67 -11.84
C GLN A 98 -6.13 4.84 -10.75
N PHE A 99 -6.91 5.49 -9.88
CA PHE A 99 -7.54 4.86 -8.71
C PHE A 99 -9.07 4.91 -8.73
N THR A 100 -9.66 5.77 -9.57
CA THR A 100 -11.10 5.92 -9.73
C THR A 100 -11.49 6.28 -11.17
N ILE A 101 -12.72 5.90 -11.53
CA ILE A 101 -13.38 6.23 -12.81
C ILE A 101 -14.10 7.58 -12.78
N ASN A 102 -14.23 8.20 -11.60
CA ASN A 102 -14.93 9.47 -11.44
C ASN A 102 -14.04 10.64 -11.86
N ASP A 103 -14.67 11.68 -12.41
CA ASP A 103 -14.00 12.93 -12.77
C ASP A 103 -14.09 13.93 -11.61
N TYR A 104 -12.99 14.65 -11.38
CA TYR A 104 -12.86 15.62 -10.29
C TYR A 104 -12.57 17.01 -10.83
N ILE A 105 -13.31 17.99 -10.31
CA ILE A 105 -13.08 19.42 -10.53
C ILE A 105 -12.86 20.06 -9.18
N PHE A 106 -11.79 20.85 -9.08
CA PHE A 106 -11.37 21.48 -7.83
C PHE A 106 -11.58 22.98 -7.91
N ASP A 107 -12.16 23.52 -6.84
CA ASP A 107 -12.29 24.94 -6.58
C ASP A 107 -11.62 25.22 -5.23
N PHE A 108 -10.34 25.61 -5.28
CA PHE A 108 -9.54 25.83 -4.09
C PHE A 108 -9.67 27.26 -3.60
N TYR A 109 -9.80 27.43 -2.29
CA TYR A 109 -9.83 28.75 -1.67
C TYR A 109 -8.92 28.82 -0.45
N SER A 110 -8.40 30.02 -0.18
CA SER A 110 -7.54 30.26 0.98
C SER A 110 -8.34 30.11 2.26
N PHE A 111 -7.75 29.41 3.23
CA PHE A 111 -8.27 29.36 4.59
C PHE A 111 -7.22 29.91 5.54
N VAL A 112 -7.55 31.02 6.19
CA VAL A 112 -6.69 31.60 7.23
C VAL A 112 -6.83 30.75 8.48
N LYS A 113 -5.93 29.80 8.62
CA LYS A 113 -5.55 29.29 9.92
C LYS A 113 -4.39 30.15 10.42
N SER A 114 -4.33 30.42 11.73
CA SER A 114 -2.99 30.53 12.31
C SER A 114 -2.30 29.24 11.89
N SER A 115 -1.27 29.31 11.06
CA SER A 115 -0.39 28.14 10.89
C SER A 115 -0.14 27.60 12.30
N ALA A 116 0.13 26.31 12.44
CA ALA A 116 0.95 25.97 13.59
C ALA A 116 2.27 26.74 13.38
N LYS A 117 2.30 28.05 13.68
CA LYS A 117 3.49 28.83 13.99
C LYS A 117 4.28 27.86 14.81
N MET A 118 5.44 27.44 14.31
CA MET A 118 6.69 27.21 15.05
C MET A 118 6.52 27.11 16.58
N ARG A 119 5.59 26.30 17.07
CA ARG A 119 5.23 26.20 18.49
C ARG A 119 5.99 24.98 18.93
N ASP A 120 7.14 25.25 19.52
CA ASP A 120 7.95 24.32 20.30
C ASP A 120 8.17 22.98 19.58
N GLN A 121 8.56 23.04 18.31
CA GLN A 121 8.89 21.85 17.54
C GLN A 121 10.35 21.50 17.80
N ILE A 122 10.57 20.35 18.43
CA ILE A 122 11.90 19.79 18.63
C ILE A 122 12.41 19.34 17.27
N VAL A 123 13.32 20.10 16.69
CA VAL A 123 14.11 19.64 15.55
C VAL A 123 15.11 18.64 16.12
N MET A 124 14.92 17.36 15.85
CA MET A 124 15.92 16.35 16.17
C MET A 124 17.14 16.53 15.25
N GLU A 125 18.35 16.23 15.75
CA GLU A 125 19.57 16.31 14.95
C GLU A 125 19.43 15.55 13.62
N LEU A 126 19.96 16.15 12.56
CA LEU A 126 20.05 15.56 11.22
C LEU A 126 21.07 14.41 11.28
N GLY A 127 20.65 13.25 11.79
CA GLY A 127 21.37 11.99 11.63
C GLY A 127 21.33 11.50 10.18
N ASP A 128 22.11 10.47 9.90
CA ASP A 128 22.16 9.75 8.62
C ASP A 128 20.77 9.60 7.96
N GLU A 129 20.68 9.67 6.62
CA GLU A 129 19.41 9.56 5.89
C GLU A 129 18.61 8.31 6.29
N ALA A 130 17.54 8.52 7.07
CA ALA A 130 16.70 7.46 7.58
C ALA A 130 15.91 6.78 6.44
N GLU A 131 15.81 5.46 6.48
CA GLU A 131 14.96 4.72 5.58
C GLU A 131 13.50 4.77 6.05
N VAL A 132 12.70 5.59 5.37
CA VAL A 132 11.28 5.75 5.70
C VAL A 132 10.46 4.76 4.90
N SER A 133 9.74 3.86 5.57
CA SER A 133 8.95 2.81 4.92
C SER A 133 7.50 2.77 5.39
N LEU A 134 6.59 2.45 4.45
CA LEU A 134 5.21 2.10 4.78
C LEU A 134 5.16 0.82 5.63
N TRP A 135 4.44 0.86 6.74
CA TRP A 135 4.36 -0.24 7.71
C TRP A 135 2.92 -0.72 7.91
N SER A 136 2.51 -1.74 7.16
CA SER A 136 1.16 -2.29 7.24
C SER A 136 0.98 -3.27 8.41
N GLY A 137 2.05 -3.92 8.86
CA GLY A 137 2.01 -5.07 9.78
C GLY A 137 1.66 -6.39 9.09
N GLY A 138 1.71 -6.41 7.76
CA GLY A 138 1.59 -7.62 6.94
C GLY A 138 2.93 -8.34 6.76
N LEU A 139 2.86 -9.56 6.23
CA LEU A 139 4.06 -10.39 5.99
C LEU A 139 5.05 -9.69 5.05
N ASP A 140 4.61 -9.12 3.93
CA ASP A 140 5.51 -8.47 2.97
C ASP A 140 6.24 -7.27 3.59
N SER A 141 5.51 -6.43 4.36
CA SER A 141 6.12 -5.32 5.10
C SER A 141 7.17 -5.78 6.10
N LEU A 142 6.91 -6.88 6.81
CA LEU A 142 7.82 -7.47 7.78
C LEU A 142 9.05 -8.09 7.10
N SER A 143 8.84 -8.96 6.12
CA SER A 143 9.90 -9.62 5.36
C SER A 143 10.81 -8.61 4.70
N GLY A 144 10.23 -7.61 4.01
CA GLY A 144 11.01 -6.59 3.32
C GLY A 144 11.82 -5.74 4.29
N PHE A 145 11.21 -5.29 5.39
CA PHE A 145 11.93 -4.57 6.44
C PHE A 145 13.10 -5.39 7.00
N LEU A 146 12.89 -6.67 7.34
CA LEU A 146 13.95 -7.51 7.91
C LEU A 146 15.10 -7.74 6.93
N ASN A 147 14.81 -7.96 5.64
CA ASN A 147 15.84 -8.06 4.61
C ASN A 147 16.66 -6.77 4.54
N ARG A 148 15.99 -5.61 4.46
CA ARG A 148 16.65 -4.30 4.42
C ARG A 148 17.50 -4.02 5.66
N TYR A 149 16.96 -4.33 6.84
CA TYR A 149 17.66 -4.15 8.12
C TYR A 149 18.91 -5.04 8.22
N LEU A 150 18.82 -6.30 7.81
CA LEU A 150 19.96 -7.22 7.87
C LEU A 150 21.05 -6.88 6.85
N GLU A 151 20.68 -6.29 5.71
CA GLU A 151 21.65 -5.74 4.75
C GLU A 151 22.42 -4.53 5.34
N ASN A 152 21.74 -3.67 6.11
CA ASN A 152 22.35 -2.45 6.67
C ASN A 152 21.94 -2.19 8.14
N PRO A 153 22.42 -2.97 9.12
CA PRO A 153 21.94 -2.90 10.51
C PRO A 153 22.20 -1.57 11.22
N ASN A 154 23.20 -0.80 10.73
CA ASN A 154 23.58 0.49 11.30
C ASN A 154 22.70 1.66 10.79
N LYS A 155 21.93 1.44 9.72
CA LYS A 155 21.04 2.45 9.16
C LYS A 155 19.86 2.68 10.10
N GLU A 156 19.35 3.91 10.10
CA GLU A 156 18.12 4.23 10.80
C GLU A 156 16.89 3.91 9.95
N TYR A 157 15.86 3.33 10.58
CA TYR A 157 14.61 2.95 9.93
C TYR A 157 13.42 3.62 10.59
N VAL A 158 12.55 4.22 9.79
CA VAL A 158 11.32 4.88 10.23
C VAL A 158 10.12 4.16 9.61
N LEU A 159 9.38 3.43 10.44
CA LEU A 159 8.23 2.64 10.04
C LEU A 159 6.94 3.41 10.25
N VAL A 160 6.24 3.77 9.17
CA VAL A 160 5.02 4.60 9.25
C VAL A 160 3.79 3.80 8.92
N GLY A 161 2.95 3.58 9.93
CA GLY A 161 1.70 2.84 9.79
C GLY A 161 0.48 3.74 9.64
N PHE A 162 -0.39 3.41 8.67
CA PHE A 162 -1.61 4.15 8.37
C PHE A 162 -2.85 3.30 8.66
N GLY A 163 -3.93 3.94 9.11
CA GLY A 163 -5.16 3.19 9.35
C GLY A 163 -6.36 4.02 9.78
N PHE A 164 -7.54 3.44 9.54
CA PHE A 164 -8.84 3.94 9.97
C PHE A 164 -9.37 3.21 11.21
N GLN A 165 -8.66 2.18 11.70
CA GLN A 165 -9.10 1.33 12.80
C GLN A 165 -7.99 1.12 13.82
N ARG A 166 -8.35 1.20 15.11
CA ARG A 166 -7.39 1.04 16.22
C ARG A 166 -6.70 -0.33 16.22
N CYS A 167 -7.39 -1.39 15.79
CA CYS A 167 -6.85 -2.76 15.78
C CYS A 167 -5.68 -2.95 14.82
N ALA A 168 -5.62 -2.21 13.70
CA ALA A 168 -4.51 -2.28 12.76
C ALA A 168 -3.20 -1.82 13.42
N PHE A 169 -3.26 -0.75 14.23
CA PHE A 169 -2.08 -0.24 14.95
C PHE A 169 -1.60 -1.18 16.06
N GLY A 170 -2.50 -1.96 16.68
CA GLY A 170 -2.10 -2.96 17.67
C GLY A 170 -1.12 -3.99 17.10
N LYS A 171 -1.41 -4.49 15.88
CA LYS A 171 -0.53 -5.44 15.17
C LYS A 171 0.81 -4.81 14.81
N GLN A 172 0.78 -3.61 14.22
CA GLN A 172 1.99 -2.86 13.85
C GLN A 172 2.89 -2.58 15.05
N ARG A 173 2.30 -2.24 16.21
CA ARG A 173 3.04 -2.04 17.47
C ARG A 173 3.65 -3.33 17.99
N ASN A 174 2.87 -4.42 18.06
CA ASN A 174 3.36 -5.70 18.59
C ASN A 174 4.53 -6.25 17.76
N LEU A 175 4.48 -6.10 16.43
CA LEU A 175 5.60 -6.46 15.56
C LEU A 175 6.84 -5.60 15.84
N HIS A 176 6.68 -4.28 15.93
CA HIS A 176 7.79 -3.36 16.24
C HIS A 176 8.42 -3.65 17.61
N GLU A 177 7.62 -3.86 18.64
CA GLU A 177 8.10 -4.25 19.98
C GLU A 177 8.86 -5.58 19.94
N LYS A 178 8.41 -6.54 19.12
CA LYS A 178 9.10 -7.82 18.96
C LYS A 178 10.44 -7.65 18.24
N ILE A 179 10.49 -6.84 17.19
CA ILE A 179 11.72 -6.52 16.44
C ILE A 179 12.75 -5.86 17.37
N ASN A 180 12.35 -4.85 18.16
CA ASN A 180 13.27 -4.19 19.09
C ASN A 180 13.81 -5.14 20.18
N LYS A 181 13.03 -6.15 20.59
CA LYS A 181 13.53 -7.19 21.50
C LYS A 181 14.55 -8.12 20.84
N LEU A 182 14.39 -8.41 19.55
CA LEU A 182 15.33 -9.24 18.79
C LEU A 182 16.61 -8.48 18.43
N PHE A 183 16.48 -7.16 18.21
CA PHE A 183 17.57 -6.29 17.81
C PHE A 183 17.63 -5.03 18.70
N PRO A 184 18.11 -5.15 19.94
CA PRO A 184 18.04 -4.06 20.93
C PRO A 184 18.88 -2.82 20.57
N ASN A 185 19.90 -2.98 19.72
CA ASN A 185 20.76 -1.89 19.27
C ASN A 185 20.29 -1.25 17.96
N ALA A 186 19.20 -1.74 17.37
CA ALA A 186 18.69 -1.23 16.10
C ALA A 186 18.03 0.13 16.27
N LYS A 187 18.33 1.06 15.36
CA LYS A 187 17.69 2.39 15.30
C LYS A 187 16.37 2.30 14.52
N ILE A 188 15.32 1.80 15.16
CA ILE A 188 14.02 1.58 14.52
C ILE A 188 12.92 2.36 15.23
N GLU A 189 12.43 3.41 14.56
CA GLU A 189 11.30 4.21 15.02
C GLU A 189 10.00 3.76 14.34
N ARG A 190 8.87 3.92 15.04
CA ARG A 190 7.55 3.56 14.52
C ARG A 190 6.51 4.63 14.80
N TYR A 191 5.95 5.19 13.73
CA TYR A 191 4.90 6.20 13.79
C TYR A 191 3.55 5.67 13.33
N ARG A 192 2.48 6.34 13.74
CA ARG A 192 1.13 6.07 13.26
C ARG A 192 0.47 7.34 12.79
N VAL A 193 -0.28 7.22 11.70
CA VAL A 193 -1.16 8.26 11.17
C VAL A 193 -2.57 7.70 11.18
N PHE A 194 -3.45 8.31 11.98
CA PHE A 194 -4.85 7.89 12.10
C PHE A 194 -5.74 8.81 11.29
N HIS A 195 -6.58 8.21 10.45
CA HIS A 195 -7.61 8.94 9.72
C HIS A 195 -8.97 8.69 10.37
N ASP A 196 -9.50 9.73 10.99
CA ASP A 196 -10.83 9.71 11.60
C ASP A 196 -11.88 10.16 10.60
N ILE A 197 -12.95 9.38 10.49
CA ILE A 197 -14.09 9.68 9.63
C ILE A 197 -15.35 9.63 10.49
N ALA A 198 -15.96 10.78 10.74
CA ALA A 198 -17.23 10.88 11.44
C ALA A 198 -18.40 11.11 10.47
N GLY A 199 -19.61 10.76 10.91
CA GLY A 199 -20.83 10.87 10.09
C GLY A 199 -20.93 9.85 8.95
N ALA A 200 -19.99 8.91 8.87
CA ALA A 200 -20.00 7.85 7.86
C ALA A 200 -21.19 6.90 8.03
N PRO A 201 -21.76 6.38 6.92
CA PRO A 201 -22.82 5.39 6.99
C PRO A 201 -22.32 4.08 7.62
N LYS A 202 -23.22 3.36 8.31
CA LYS A 202 -22.91 2.03 8.88
C LYS A 202 -22.40 1.04 7.81
N LYS A 203 -22.89 1.17 6.58
CA LYS A 203 -22.46 0.40 5.41
C LYS A 203 -22.20 1.36 4.26
N TYR A 204 -20.98 1.32 3.74
CA TYR A 204 -20.60 2.12 2.59
C TYR A 204 -21.22 1.54 1.29
N PRO A 205 -21.78 2.39 0.41
CA PRO A 205 -22.25 1.98 -0.91
C PRO A 205 -21.16 1.36 -1.77
N ASN A 206 -19.93 1.86 -1.68
CA ASN A 206 -18.78 1.29 -2.35
C ASN A 206 -17.83 0.64 -1.33
N PRO A 207 -17.69 -0.70 -1.35
CA PRO A 207 -16.79 -1.42 -0.47
C PRO A 207 -15.32 -1.37 -0.94
N SER A 208 -15.04 -0.72 -2.07
CA SER A 208 -13.69 -0.58 -2.60
C SER A 208 -12.82 0.30 -1.70
N PHE A 209 -11.56 -0.09 -1.57
CA PHE A 209 -10.53 0.67 -0.88
C PHE A 209 -9.42 1.13 -1.84
N ARG A 210 -9.70 1.30 -3.14
CA ARG A 210 -8.65 1.67 -4.12
C ARG A 210 -7.95 2.98 -3.77
N MET A 211 -8.71 4.03 -3.45
CA MET A 211 -8.14 5.32 -3.02
C MET A 211 -7.32 5.24 -1.73
N ARG A 212 -7.55 4.23 -0.88
CA ARG A 212 -6.76 4.04 0.34
C ARG A 212 -5.28 3.82 0.02
N GLY A 213 -4.99 3.13 -1.09
CA GLY A 213 -3.63 2.93 -1.54
C GLY A 213 -2.93 4.24 -1.88
N LEU A 214 -3.61 5.12 -2.63
CA LEU A 214 -3.08 6.45 -2.93
C LEU A 214 -2.88 7.30 -1.67
N LEU A 215 -3.84 7.27 -0.74
CA LEU A 215 -3.69 7.92 0.59
C LEU A 215 -2.45 7.40 1.33
N PHE A 216 -2.26 6.07 1.31
CA PHE A 216 -1.03 5.33 1.57
C PHE A 216 0.25 6.07 1.19
N LEU A 217 0.37 6.23 -0.13
CA LEU A 217 1.57 6.75 -0.77
C LEU A 217 1.80 8.23 -0.46
N VAL A 218 0.77 9.07 -0.54
CA VAL A 218 0.94 10.52 -0.30
C VAL A 218 1.27 10.83 1.15
N GLU A 219 0.69 10.08 2.10
CA GLU A 219 1.02 10.22 3.51
C GLU A 219 2.42 9.68 3.82
N GLY A 220 2.85 8.61 3.15
CA GLY A 220 4.22 8.11 3.22
C GLY A 220 5.24 9.12 2.70
N LEU A 221 4.95 9.77 1.57
CA LEU A 221 5.81 10.82 1.01
C LEU A 221 5.86 12.06 1.91
N TYR A 222 4.73 12.40 2.53
CA TYR A 222 4.71 13.43 3.55
C TYR A 222 5.60 13.05 4.75
N ALA A 223 5.49 11.82 5.25
CA ALA A 223 6.35 11.35 6.32
C ALA A 223 7.83 11.34 5.90
N SER A 224 8.17 10.88 4.69
CA SER A 224 9.56 10.88 4.22
C SER A 224 10.15 12.29 4.22
N LYS A 225 9.38 13.29 3.78
CA LYS A 225 9.77 14.70 3.85
C LYS A 225 9.95 15.22 5.29
N LEU A 226 9.15 14.76 6.25
CA LEU A 226 9.32 15.14 7.66
C LEU A 226 10.63 14.59 8.26
N PHE A 227 11.06 13.41 7.82
CA PHE A 227 12.29 12.75 8.26
C PHE A 227 13.48 12.98 7.31
N CYS A 228 13.42 14.02 6.46
CA CYS A 228 14.49 14.39 5.52
C CYS A 228 14.92 13.26 4.57
N SER A 229 14.00 12.36 4.20
CA SER A 229 14.24 11.34 3.18
C SER A 229 13.60 11.72 1.85
N ASP A 230 14.39 11.66 0.78
CA ASP A 230 13.92 11.83 -0.59
C ASP A 230 13.23 10.59 -1.15
N THR A 231 13.34 9.46 -0.45
CA THR A 231 12.76 8.18 -0.86
C THR A 231 11.76 7.66 0.18
N LEU A 232 10.55 7.35 -0.28
CA LEU A 232 9.61 6.50 0.44
C LEU A 232 9.79 5.04 -0.01
N TYR A 233 9.93 4.13 0.94
CA TYR A 233 9.97 2.71 0.66
C TYR A 233 8.62 2.04 0.93
N LEU A 234 8.27 1.06 0.11
CA LEU A 234 7.24 0.08 0.43
C LEU A 234 7.77 -1.30 0.11
N HIS A 235 7.25 -2.30 0.81
CA HIS A 235 7.68 -3.68 0.63
C HIS A 235 6.48 -4.51 0.21
N GLU A 236 6.44 -4.85 -1.08
CA GLU A 236 5.47 -5.74 -1.69
C GLU A 236 6.23 -6.67 -2.62
N ASN A 237 5.94 -7.98 -2.59
CA ASN A 237 6.58 -8.93 -3.48
C ASN A 237 6.21 -8.61 -4.95
N GLY A 238 7.07 -9.00 -5.89
CA GLY A 238 6.89 -8.71 -7.31
C GLY A 238 5.53 -9.12 -7.86
N ILE A 239 5.03 -10.29 -7.44
CA ILE A 239 3.73 -10.81 -7.87
C ILE A 239 2.59 -9.89 -7.42
N GLY A 240 2.60 -9.47 -6.16
CA GLY A 240 1.64 -8.52 -5.61
C GLY A 240 1.80 -7.09 -6.16
N ALA A 241 3.02 -6.69 -6.52
CA ALA A 241 3.31 -5.36 -7.05
C ALA A 241 2.87 -5.20 -8.51
N PHE A 242 3.26 -6.12 -9.40
CA PHE A 242 2.79 -6.12 -10.79
C PHE A 242 1.30 -6.46 -10.87
N ASN A 243 0.84 -7.39 -10.02
CA ASN A 243 -0.56 -7.81 -9.86
C ASN A 243 -1.25 -8.14 -11.20
N ILE A 244 -0.62 -8.94 -12.05
CA ILE A 244 -1.12 -9.27 -13.40
C ILE A 244 -2.56 -9.83 -13.30
N PRO A 245 -3.51 -9.35 -14.12
CA PRO A 245 -4.91 -9.73 -14.00
C PRO A 245 -5.12 -11.21 -14.33
N PHE A 246 -6.15 -11.79 -13.75
CA PHE A 246 -6.68 -13.10 -14.14
C PHE A 246 -7.53 -12.96 -15.42
N PRO A 247 -7.67 -14.02 -16.24
CA PRO A 247 -8.64 -14.05 -17.32
C PRO A 247 -10.04 -13.64 -16.84
N GLY A 248 -10.65 -12.66 -17.51
CA GLY A 248 -11.97 -12.11 -17.15
C GLY A 248 -11.98 -11.10 -15.99
N SER A 249 -10.82 -10.74 -15.41
CA SER A 249 -10.70 -9.62 -14.47
C SER A 249 -10.20 -8.36 -15.17
N GLY A 250 -10.86 -7.23 -14.92
CA GLY A 250 -10.47 -5.95 -15.51
C GLY A 250 -9.43 -5.20 -14.69
N HIS A 251 -8.91 -4.10 -15.24
CA HIS A 251 -8.04 -3.14 -14.54
C HIS A 251 -8.61 -2.72 -13.18
N TRP A 252 -9.91 -2.49 -13.12
CA TRP A 252 -10.58 -2.08 -11.89
C TRP A 252 -10.69 -3.21 -10.86
N ASP A 253 -10.53 -4.48 -11.20
CA ASP A 253 -10.74 -5.58 -10.25
C ASP A 253 -9.52 -5.90 -9.37
N ARG A 254 -8.40 -5.22 -9.60
CA ARG A 254 -7.12 -5.39 -8.89
C ARG A 254 -6.68 -4.12 -8.15
N SER A 255 -5.68 -4.26 -7.29
CA SER A 255 -5.02 -3.15 -6.61
C SER A 255 -3.66 -2.93 -7.26
N LEU A 256 -3.48 -1.77 -7.88
CA LEU A 256 -2.26 -1.37 -8.58
C LEU A 256 -1.39 -0.42 -7.75
N THR A 257 -1.66 -0.29 -6.45
CA THR A 257 -1.00 0.70 -5.60
C THR A 257 0.52 0.55 -5.57
N ALA A 258 1.03 -0.69 -5.56
CA ALA A 258 2.47 -0.97 -5.56
C ALA A 258 3.04 -1.19 -6.98
N ASN A 259 2.24 -1.02 -8.03
CA ASN A 259 2.68 -1.22 -9.40
C ASN A 259 3.71 -0.15 -9.79
N PRO A 260 4.85 -0.51 -10.41
CA PRO A 260 5.91 0.44 -10.73
C PRO A 260 5.44 1.65 -11.54
N ALA A 261 4.55 1.46 -12.51
CA ALA A 261 4.03 2.58 -13.30
C ALA A 261 3.22 3.56 -12.43
N ILE A 262 2.42 3.04 -11.50
CA ILE A 262 1.64 3.87 -10.56
C ILE A 262 2.55 4.59 -9.56
N LEU A 263 3.55 3.90 -9.01
CA LEU A 263 4.54 4.52 -8.13
C LEU A 263 5.29 5.65 -8.83
N SER A 264 5.61 5.49 -10.12
CA SER A 264 6.21 6.53 -10.95
C SER A 264 5.30 7.75 -11.11
N ILE A 265 4.02 7.53 -11.42
CA ILE A 265 3.03 8.61 -11.58
C ILE A 265 2.91 9.41 -10.28
N VAL A 266 2.78 8.73 -9.13
CA VAL A 266 2.65 9.41 -7.83
C VAL A 266 3.95 10.15 -7.46
N SER A 267 5.11 9.53 -7.70
CA SER A 267 6.43 10.14 -7.43
C SER A 267 6.67 11.41 -8.27
N LYS A 268 6.36 11.35 -9.56
CA LYS A 268 6.49 12.49 -10.49
C LYS A 268 5.57 13.64 -10.10
N PHE A 269 4.30 13.36 -9.85
CA PHE A 269 3.34 14.36 -9.40
C PHE A 269 3.81 15.02 -8.10
N TYR A 270 4.19 14.21 -7.10
CA TYR A 270 4.62 14.75 -5.82
C TYR A 270 5.89 15.59 -5.95
N SER A 271 6.89 15.11 -6.70
CA SER A 271 8.12 15.85 -6.98
C SER A 271 7.85 17.21 -7.60
N LYS A 272 6.95 17.24 -8.59
CA LYS A 272 6.52 18.46 -9.25
C LYS A 272 5.79 19.39 -8.29
N LEU A 273 4.86 18.87 -7.49
CA LEU A 273 4.11 19.66 -6.50
C LEU A 273 5.06 20.41 -5.56
N ILE A 274 6.06 19.71 -5.01
CA ILE A 274 6.95 20.29 -3.99
C ILE A 274 8.22 20.95 -4.56
N GLY A 275 8.50 20.82 -5.87
CA GLY A 275 9.66 21.41 -6.53
C GLY A 275 11.01 20.72 -6.21
N SER A 276 11.02 19.48 -5.73
CA SER A 276 12.24 18.69 -5.49
C SER A 276 12.00 17.23 -5.80
N GLU A 277 13.04 16.50 -6.20
CA GLU A 277 12.93 15.08 -6.56
C GLU A 277 12.52 14.24 -5.34
N ARG A 278 11.49 13.40 -5.53
CA ARG A 278 11.00 12.44 -4.55
C ARG A 278 10.65 11.14 -5.23
N ARG A 279 10.99 10.03 -4.59
CA ARG A 279 10.83 8.69 -5.16
C ARG A 279 10.03 7.79 -4.24
N ILE A 280 9.28 6.88 -4.85
CA ILE A 280 8.69 5.73 -4.15
C ILE A 280 9.35 4.48 -4.70
N ILE A 281 10.08 3.75 -3.85
CA ILE A 281 10.84 2.57 -4.25
C ILE A 281 10.25 1.32 -3.59
N ASN A 282 10.07 0.27 -4.39
CA ASN A 282 9.85 -1.08 -3.90
C ASN A 282 11.09 -1.93 -4.23
N PRO A 283 11.96 -2.25 -3.25
CA PRO A 283 13.16 -3.05 -3.49
C PRO A 283 12.88 -4.50 -3.94
N PHE A 284 11.65 -4.98 -3.73
CA PHE A 284 11.30 -6.40 -3.86
C PHE A 284 10.50 -6.72 -5.14
N LEU A 285 10.60 -5.86 -6.16
CA LEU A 285 9.85 -6.03 -7.42
C LEU A 285 10.18 -7.31 -8.19
N PHE A 286 11.39 -7.84 -8.05
CA PHE A 286 11.81 -9.09 -8.70
C PHE A 286 11.96 -10.24 -7.71
N PHE A 287 11.29 -10.15 -6.56
CA PHE A 287 11.28 -11.20 -5.55
C PHE A 287 9.88 -11.78 -5.42
N THR A 288 9.78 -13.10 -5.36
CA THR A 288 8.56 -13.77 -4.93
C THR A 288 8.35 -13.56 -3.42
N LYS A 289 7.16 -13.93 -2.95
CA LYS A 289 6.91 -13.92 -1.51
C LYS A 289 7.74 -14.97 -0.77
N GLY A 290 8.02 -16.12 -1.40
CA GLY A 290 8.90 -17.14 -0.85
C GLY A 290 10.32 -16.63 -0.66
N GLU A 291 10.90 -16.02 -1.70
CA GLU A 291 12.24 -15.42 -1.66
C GLU A 291 12.34 -14.34 -0.57
N MET A 292 11.34 -13.45 -0.45
CA MET A 292 11.32 -12.46 0.64
C MET A 292 11.28 -13.14 2.03
N CYS A 293 10.62 -14.29 2.17
CA CYS A 293 10.47 -15.00 3.43
C CYS A 293 11.72 -15.79 3.85
N GLU A 294 12.72 -15.97 2.98
CA GLU A 294 13.96 -16.68 3.32
C GLU A 294 14.67 -16.07 4.54
N VAL A 295 14.46 -14.78 4.78
CA VAL A 295 14.94 -14.06 5.97
C VAL A 295 14.59 -14.77 7.29
N PHE A 296 13.46 -15.48 7.34
CA PHE A 296 13.01 -16.18 8.56
C PHE A 296 13.71 -17.51 8.81
N ILE A 297 14.55 -17.99 7.90
CA ILE A 297 15.37 -19.20 8.10
C ILE A 297 16.46 -18.94 9.16
N LEU A 298 16.88 -17.69 9.33
CA LEU A 298 17.84 -17.28 10.37
C LEU A 298 17.34 -17.67 11.76
N ASN A 299 18.20 -18.35 12.54
CA ASN A 299 17.85 -18.88 13.86
C ASN A 299 17.16 -17.86 14.79
N ILE A 300 17.67 -16.62 14.84
CA ILE A 300 17.11 -15.55 15.67
C ILE A 300 15.66 -15.22 15.31
N LEU A 301 15.29 -15.34 14.02
CA LEU A 301 13.94 -15.09 13.53
C LEU A 301 13.07 -16.35 13.58
N LYS A 302 13.62 -17.49 13.17
CA LYS A 302 12.96 -18.81 13.13
C LYS A 302 12.33 -19.17 14.46
N PHE A 303 13.05 -19.00 15.57
CA PHE A 303 12.59 -19.35 16.92
C PHE A 303 11.92 -18.20 17.67
N SER A 304 11.63 -17.09 17.01
CA SER A 304 11.09 -15.90 17.67
C SER A 304 9.57 -15.82 17.72
N ASN A 305 8.84 -16.64 16.97
CA ASN A 305 7.40 -16.53 16.71
C ASN A 305 6.98 -15.19 16.06
N ILE A 306 7.91 -14.41 15.49
CA ILE A 306 7.59 -13.13 14.84
C ILE A 306 6.63 -13.28 13.66
N LEU A 307 6.69 -14.42 12.95
CA LEU A 307 5.80 -14.74 11.84
C LEU A 307 4.32 -14.71 12.25
N GLU A 308 3.98 -15.20 13.46
CA GLU A 308 2.61 -15.24 13.99
C GLU A 308 2.00 -13.85 14.19
N LEU A 309 2.85 -12.84 14.44
CA LEU A 309 2.42 -11.47 14.72
C LEU A 309 2.02 -10.71 13.45
N SER A 310 2.43 -11.19 12.27
CA SER A 310 2.11 -10.59 10.98
C SER A 310 0.78 -11.08 10.40
N SER A 311 0.10 -10.23 9.62
CA SER A 311 -1.26 -10.52 9.12
C SER A 311 -1.44 -10.09 7.68
N SER A 312 -1.69 -11.04 6.77
CA SER A 312 -1.89 -10.76 5.33
C SER A 312 -3.36 -10.73 4.90
N CYS A 313 -4.28 -11.24 5.71
CA CYS A 313 -5.66 -11.49 5.28
C CYS A 313 -6.48 -10.24 4.86
N ASP A 314 -7.06 -10.28 3.66
CA ASP A 314 -7.97 -9.25 3.10
C ASP A 314 -9.37 -9.28 3.72
N SER A 315 -9.74 -10.41 4.33
CA SER A 315 -11.10 -10.70 4.81
C SER A 315 -11.32 -10.45 6.30
N ASN A 316 -10.28 -10.03 7.04
CA ASN A 316 -10.28 -9.94 8.51
C ASN A 316 -11.42 -9.09 9.10
N HIS A 317 -12.03 -8.19 8.33
CA HIS A 317 -13.11 -7.33 8.81
C HIS A 317 -14.52 -7.95 8.74
N ARG A 318 -14.68 -9.23 8.35
CA ARG A 318 -16.02 -9.76 7.96
C ARG A 318 -16.44 -11.07 8.59
N GLN A 319 -15.68 -11.67 9.52
CA GLN A 319 -16.13 -12.87 10.21
C GLN A 319 -16.24 -12.59 11.71
N LYS A 320 -17.48 -12.35 12.18
CA LYS A 320 -17.77 -12.12 13.59
C LYS A 320 -17.45 -13.34 14.46
N ASP A 321 -17.61 -14.53 13.90
CA ASP A 321 -17.58 -15.79 14.67
C ASP A 321 -16.21 -16.49 14.64
N LYS A 322 -15.28 -16.05 13.77
CA LYS A 322 -13.92 -16.62 13.63
C LYS A 322 -12.88 -15.53 13.38
N PRO A 323 -12.56 -14.70 14.38
CA PRO A 323 -11.56 -13.64 14.23
C PRO A 323 -10.19 -14.26 13.95
N GLY A 324 -9.58 -13.90 12.81
CA GLY A 324 -8.30 -14.47 12.40
C GLY A 324 -8.08 -14.41 10.89
N GLN A 325 -6.89 -14.83 10.45
CA GLN A 325 -6.58 -14.92 9.02
C GLN A 325 -7.45 -16.01 8.39
N CYS A 326 -8.12 -15.71 7.28
CA CYS A 326 -9.16 -16.61 6.76
C CYS A 326 -8.61 -17.92 6.16
N GLY A 327 -7.37 -17.91 5.64
CA GLY A 327 -6.71 -19.09 5.05
C GLY A 327 -6.99 -19.34 3.57
N TYR A 328 -7.94 -18.59 2.95
CA TYR A 328 -8.38 -18.82 1.57
C TYR A 328 -8.45 -17.57 0.67
N CYS A 329 -8.37 -16.35 1.21
CA CYS A 329 -8.26 -15.14 0.36
C CYS A 329 -6.90 -15.11 -0.35
N SER A 330 -6.78 -14.37 -1.46
CA SER A 330 -5.55 -14.23 -2.24
C SER A 330 -4.32 -13.97 -1.37
N SER A 331 -4.40 -13.00 -0.44
CA SER A 331 -3.27 -12.67 0.43
C SER A 331 -2.94 -13.74 1.49
N CYS A 332 -3.92 -14.56 1.90
CA CYS A 332 -3.66 -15.73 2.75
C CYS A 332 -3.03 -16.88 1.96
N LEU A 333 -3.47 -17.14 0.72
CA LEU A 333 -2.89 -18.18 -0.12
C LEU A 333 -1.43 -17.86 -0.45
N LEU A 334 -1.14 -16.62 -0.86
CA LEU A 334 0.24 -16.14 -1.05
C LEU A 334 1.08 -16.30 0.21
N ARG A 335 0.55 -15.95 1.39
CA ARG A 335 1.26 -16.16 2.66
C ARG A 335 1.62 -17.64 2.88
N ARG A 336 0.65 -18.54 2.75
CA ARG A 336 0.86 -19.98 2.96
C ARG A 336 1.90 -20.54 1.99
N GLN A 337 1.78 -20.18 0.70
CA GLN A 337 2.75 -20.54 -0.32
C GLN A 337 4.13 -20.01 0.03
N GLY A 338 4.28 -18.71 0.29
CA GLY A 338 5.58 -18.10 0.56
C GLY A 338 6.28 -18.68 1.78
N ILE A 339 5.57 -18.93 2.87
CA ILE A 339 6.16 -19.59 4.06
C ILE A 339 6.57 -21.03 3.72
N LEU A 340 5.69 -21.80 3.05
CA LEU A 340 6.01 -23.18 2.64
C LEU A 340 7.25 -23.25 1.74
N SER A 341 7.46 -22.28 0.85
CA SER A 341 8.61 -22.23 -0.05
C SER A 341 9.95 -22.23 0.68
N THR A 342 10.00 -21.65 1.89
CA THR A 342 11.19 -21.62 2.75
C THR A 342 11.46 -22.92 3.51
N GLY A 343 10.53 -23.87 3.47
CA GLY A 343 10.57 -25.09 4.28
C GLY A 343 10.22 -24.88 5.76
N LEU A 344 9.75 -23.68 6.14
CA LEU A 344 9.26 -23.39 7.48
C LEU A 344 7.81 -23.89 7.64
N GLU A 345 7.47 -24.28 8.86
CA GLU A 345 6.07 -24.48 9.26
C GLU A 345 5.38 -23.12 9.38
N ASP A 346 4.16 -23.00 8.84
CA ASP A 346 3.37 -21.79 8.98
C ASP A 346 2.64 -21.80 10.33
N PRO A 347 3.03 -20.94 11.29
CA PRO A 347 2.46 -20.96 12.63
C PRO A 347 1.09 -20.26 12.68
N THR A 348 0.58 -19.79 11.54
CA THR A 348 -0.68 -19.04 11.48
C THR A 348 -1.88 -19.92 11.78
N ARG A 349 -2.65 -19.54 12.80
CA ARG A 349 -3.97 -20.13 13.05
C ARG A 349 -5.00 -19.57 12.06
N TYR A 350 -5.28 -20.34 11.01
CA TYR A 350 -6.28 -19.99 10.01
C TYR A 350 -7.69 -20.34 10.45
N SER A 351 -8.66 -19.46 10.20
CA SER A 351 -10.08 -19.74 10.45
C SER A 351 -10.62 -20.90 9.61
N TYR A 352 -10.01 -21.13 8.44
CA TYR A 352 -10.24 -22.27 7.55
C TYR A 352 -8.90 -22.83 7.06
N PRO A 353 -8.27 -23.75 7.82
CA PRO A 353 -6.98 -24.33 7.43
C PRO A 353 -7.09 -25.22 6.18
N HIS A 354 -8.25 -25.87 6.00
CA HIS A 354 -8.53 -26.75 4.86
C HIS A 354 -9.40 -26.05 3.81
N LEU A 355 -9.04 -26.23 2.52
CA LEU A 355 -9.73 -25.66 1.37
C LEU A 355 -10.74 -26.66 0.78
N ASN A 356 -11.83 -26.94 1.49
CA ASN A 356 -12.72 -28.07 1.18
C ASN A 356 -14.10 -27.66 0.62
N ASP A 357 -14.31 -26.36 0.36
CA ASP A 357 -15.58 -25.80 -0.11
C ASP A 357 -15.33 -24.98 -1.37
N VAL A 358 -16.19 -25.13 -2.37
CA VAL A 358 -16.15 -24.43 -3.67
C VAL A 358 -15.95 -22.92 -3.51
N LYS A 359 -16.61 -22.28 -2.54
CA LYS A 359 -16.46 -20.83 -2.31
C LYS A 359 -15.04 -20.45 -1.85
N ARG A 360 -14.40 -21.32 -1.05
CA ARG A 360 -13.04 -21.12 -0.53
C ARG A 360 -11.98 -21.53 -1.55
N MET A 361 -12.33 -22.37 -2.51
CA MET A 361 -11.48 -22.75 -3.64
C MET A 361 -11.37 -21.69 -4.73
N LYS A 362 -12.29 -20.71 -4.80
CA LYS A 362 -12.31 -19.70 -5.87
C LYS A 362 -10.93 -19.06 -6.12
N HIS A 363 -10.29 -18.52 -5.08
CA HIS A 363 -8.98 -17.88 -5.24
C HIS A 363 -7.87 -18.87 -5.53
N PHE A 364 -7.97 -20.09 -5.00
CA PHE A 364 -7.03 -21.17 -5.32
C PHE A 364 -7.10 -21.51 -6.81
N THR A 365 -8.29 -21.74 -7.35
CA THR A 365 -8.50 -21.97 -8.78
C THR A 365 -8.01 -20.80 -9.64
N GLN A 366 -8.25 -19.55 -9.20
CA GLN A 366 -7.73 -18.37 -9.90
C GLN A 366 -6.21 -18.37 -9.98
N PHE A 367 -5.52 -18.70 -8.89
CA PHE A 367 -4.07 -18.79 -8.84
C PHE A 367 -3.52 -19.95 -9.69
N THR A 368 -4.19 -21.11 -9.69
CA THR A 368 -3.83 -22.22 -10.60
C THR A 368 -3.96 -21.81 -12.07
N ASN A 369 -5.08 -21.21 -12.46
CA ASN A 369 -5.27 -20.73 -13.82
C ASN A 369 -4.24 -19.65 -14.20
N GLN A 370 -3.86 -18.80 -13.26
CA GLN A 370 -2.81 -17.79 -13.47
C GLN A 370 -1.44 -18.44 -13.67
N ALA A 371 -1.08 -19.42 -12.85
CA ALA A 371 0.16 -20.16 -13.02
C ALA A 371 0.23 -20.87 -14.39
N ASP A 372 -0.87 -21.47 -14.83
CA ASP A 372 -0.95 -22.12 -16.15
C ASP A 372 -0.85 -21.10 -17.31
N LEU A 373 -1.52 -19.95 -17.18
CA LEU A 373 -1.39 -18.85 -18.14
C LEU A 373 0.06 -18.37 -18.23
N TRP A 374 0.73 -18.21 -17.09
CA TRP A 374 2.12 -17.77 -17.03
C TRP A 374 3.11 -18.81 -17.57
N LYS A 375 2.85 -20.12 -17.39
CA LYS A 375 3.60 -21.18 -18.06
C LYS A 375 3.53 -21.00 -19.59
N GLY A 376 2.35 -20.66 -20.11
CA GLY A 376 2.18 -20.31 -21.52
C GLY A 376 3.07 -19.12 -21.93
N PHE A 377 3.07 -18.03 -21.17
CA PHE A 377 3.90 -16.87 -21.48
C PHE A 377 5.40 -17.16 -21.46
N LEU A 378 5.88 -18.01 -20.55
CA LEU A 378 7.28 -18.40 -20.53
C LEU A 378 7.69 -19.21 -21.77
N LEU A 379 6.76 -19.90 -22.44
CA LEU A 379 7.03 -20.65 -23.68
C LEU A 379 7.08 -19.74 -24.92
N VAL A 380 6.22 -18.72 -24.98
CA VAL A 380 6.09 -17.87 -26.18
C VAL A 380 6.81 -16.52 -26.05
N GLY A 381 7.25 -16.16 -24.84
CA GLY A 381 7.93 -14.91 -24.51
C GLY A 381 7.05 -13.94 -23.73
N VAL A 382 7.69 -13.14 -22.87
CA VAL A 382 7.00 -12.17 -21.99
C VAL A 382 6.33 -11.01 -22.73
N ASP A 383 6.63 -10.81 -24.02
CA ASP A 383 5.98 -9.79 -24.85
C ASP A 383 4.46 -9.98 -24.95
N GLN A 384 3.97 -11.23 -24.88
CA GLN A 384 2.54 -11.49 -24.83
C GLN A 384 1.89 -10.91 -23.57
N ILE A 385 2.60 -10.88 -22.44
CA ILE A 385 2.12 -10.26 -21.20
C ILE A 385 1.93 -8.77 -21.41
N TYR A 386 2.88 -8.12 -22.09
CA TYR A 386 2.84 -6.69 -22.37
C TYR A 386 1.66 -6.30 -23.26
N GLN A 387 1.32 -7.14 -24.22
CA GLN A 387 0.15 -6.93 -25.09
C GLN A 387 -1.17 -7.10 -24.33
N GLN A 388 -1.24 -8.06 -23.41
CA GLN A 388 -2.46 -8.31 -22.63
C GLN A 388 -2.66 -7.29 -21.50
N ASP A 389 -1.58 -6.78 -20.92
CA ASP A 389 -1.63 -5.80 -19.85
C ASP A 389 -0.60 -4.68 -20.06
N PRO A 390 -0.98 -3.61 -20.80
CA PRO A 390 -0.07 -2.52 -21.15
C PRO A 390 0.59 -1.84 -19.95
N ILE A 391 0.00 -1.90 -18.75
CA ILE A 391 0.61 -1.33 -17.54
C ILE A 391 1.92 -2.01 -17.15
N ILE A 392 2.09 -3.29 -17.52
CA ILE A 392 3.34 -4.01 -17.29
C ILE A 392 4.44 -3.49 -18.21
N TYR A 393 4.09 -3.15 -19.46
CA TYR A 393 5.02 -2.50 -20.38
C TYR A 393 5.42 -1.09 -19.90
N GLU A 394 4.46 -0.31 -19.38
CA GLU A 394 4.78 0.97 -18.75
C GLU A 394 5.64 0.80 -17.48
N SER A 395 5.41 -0.27 -16.72
CA SER A 395 6.27 -0.63 -15.59
C SER A 395 7.69 -0.96 -16.03
N LYS A 396 7.86 -1.70 -17.13
CA LYS A 396 9.16 -2.00 -17.74
C LYS A 396 9.91 -0.73 -18.10
N LYS A 397 9.27 0.20 -18.84
CA LYS A 397 9.89 1.49 -19.21
C LYS A 397 10.39 2.26 -18.01
N TYR A 398 9.58 2.34 -16.95
CA TYR A 398 9.96 3.05 -15.74
C TYR A 398 11.13 2.35 -15.03
N MET A 399 11.07 1.03 -14.88
CA MET A 399 12.10 0.24 -14.19
C MET A 399 13.44 0.23 -14.91
N MET A 400 13.45 0.23 -16.24
CA MET A 400 14.68 0.39 -17.01
C MET A 400 15.41 1.69 -16.65
N LYS A 401 14.66 2.79 -16.49
CA LYS A 401 15.23 4.08 -16.08
C LYS A 401 15.64 4.09 -14.60
N GLU A 402 14.77 3.65 -13.70
CA GLU A 402 15.01 3.72 -12.25
C GLU A 402 16.19 2.84 -11.82
N LEU A 403 16.29 1.64 -12.39
CA LEU A 403 17.34 0.67 -12.04
C LEU A 403 18.56 0.75 -12.96
N ASN A 404 18.52 1.61 -13.99
CA ASN A 404 19.55 1.70 -15.02
C ASN A 404 19.88 0.33 -15.67
N ILE A 405 18.84 -0.40 -16.07
CA ILE A 405 18.94 -1.74 -16.67
C ILE A 405 18.42 -1.74 -18.12
N SER A 406 18.92 -2.68 -18.93
CA SER A 406 18.40 -2.86 -20.29
C SER A 406 17.00 -3.47 -20.29
N GLY A 407 16.30 -3.36 -21.42
CA GLY A 407 15.00 -4.01 -21.59
C GLY A 407 15.10 -5.54 -21.50
N GLU A 408 16.20 -6.11 -22.00
CA GLU A 408 16.48 -7.54 -21.92
C GLU A 408 16.75 -7.99 -20.48
N GLU A 409 17.52 -7.21 -19.71
CA GLU A 409 17.75 -7.51 -18.29
C GLU A 409 16.45 -7.47 -17.49
N PHE A 410 15.55 -6.52 -17.78
CA PHE A 410 14.22 -6.50 -17.18
C PHE A 410 13.44 -7.79 -17.51
N ASP A 411 13.41 -8.19 -18.78
CA ASP A 411 12.67 -9.38 -19.24
C ASP A 411 13.22 -10.66 -18.58
N GLN A 412 14.54 -10.77 -18.41
CA GLN A 412 15.18 -11.87 -17.70
C GLN A 412 14.77 -11.91 -16.22
N LYS A 413 14.83 -10.78 -15.50
CA LYS A 413 14.42 -10.71 -14.09
C LYS A 413 12.93 -10.99 -13.92
N PHE A 414 12.08 -10.47 -14.81
CA PHE A 414 10.64 -10.67 -14.78
C PHE A 414 10.27 -12.13 -15.09
N SER A 415 10.94 -12.75 -16.06
CA SER A 415 10.77 -14.18 -16.37
C SER A 415 11.18 -15.06 -15.18
N LYS A 416 12.29 -14.73 -14.51
CA LYS A 416 12.73 -15.44 -13.29
C LYS A 416 11.70 -15.33 -12.16
N LEU A 417 11.15 -14.14 -11.93
CA LEU A 417 10.10 -13.92 -10.93
C LEU A 417 8.88 -14.82 -11.21
N ILE A 418 8.42 -14.85 -12.47
CA ILE A 418 7.28 -15.68 -12.88
C ILE A 418 7.57 -17.16 -12.70
N GLN A 419 8.75 -17.62 -13.17
CA GLN A 419 9.15 -19.02 -13.04
C GLN A 419 9.21 -19.46 -11.58
N SER A 420 9.81 -18.65 -10.71
CA SER A 420 9.93 -18.93 -9.28
C SER A 420 8.55 -19.01 -8.63
N GLN A 421 7.66 -18.05 -8.93
CA GLN A 421 6.29 -18.06 -8.43
C GLN A 421 5.49 -19.29 -8.89
N ILE A 422 5.66 -19.75 -10.14
CA ILE A 422 5.05 -20.98 -10.63
C ILE A 422 5.56 -22.19 -9.82
N CYS A 423 6.87 -22.31 -9.63
CA CYS A 423 7.45 -23.42 -8.88
C CYS A 423 6.95 -23.46 -7.43
N GLU A 424 6.88 -22.30 -6.78
CA GLU A 424 6.32 -22.18 -5.43
C GLU A 424 4.84 -22.56 -5.38
N TRP A 425 4.04 -22.11 -6.35
CA TRP A 425 2.62 -22.46 -6.42
C TRP A 425 2.42 -23.95 -6.66
N ASP A 426 3.14 -24.57 -7.60
CA ASP A 426 3.07 -26.02 -7.87
C ASP A 426 3.48 -26.86 -6.64
N ARG A 427 4.40 -26.36 -5.81
CA ARG A 427 4.75 -26.97 -4.52
C ARG A 427 3.60 -26.85 -3.52
N PHE A 428 2.97 -25.68 -3.43
CA PHE A 428 1.83 -25.45 -2.56
C PHE A 428 0.60 -26.29 -2.96
N VAL A 429 0.32 -26.42 -4.26
CA VAL A 429 -0.76 -27.29 -4.78
C VAL A 429 -0.54 -28.74 -4.33
N ARG A 430 0.68 -29.28 -4.49
CA ARG A 430 1.02 -30.63 -4.04
C ARG A 430 0.87 -30.80 -2.53
N PHE A 431 1.32 -29.81 -1.75
CA PHE A 431 1.17 -29.81 -0.29
C PHE A 431 -0.29 -29.87 0.15
N ILE A 432 -1.16 -29.06 -0.47
CA ILE A 432 -2.60 -29.07 -0.18
C ILE A 432 -3.23 -30.40 -0.60
N GLY A 433 -2.90 -30.93 -1.78
CA GLY A 433 -3.41 -32.23 -2.26
C GLY A 433 -3.05 -33.41 -1.34
N ASN A 434 -1.81 -33.47 -0.87
CA ASN A 434 -1.36 -34.49 0.09
C ASN A 434 -2.02 -34.33 1.46
N SER A 435 -2.22 -33.09 1.91
CA SER A 435 -2.87 -32.82 3.22
C SER A 435 -4.36 -33.18 3.22
N GLN A 436 -5.03 -33.15 2.06
CA GLN A 436 -6.43 -33.54 1.92
C GLN A 436 -6.62 -35.06 1.86
N THR A 437 -5.65 -35.80 1.31
CA THR A 437 -5.68 -37.27 1.24
C THR A 437 -5.34 -37.96 2.56
N GLN A 438 -4.67 -37.29 3.50
CA GLN A 438 -4.37 -37.83 4.84
C GLN A 438 -5.55 -37.73 5.83
N ILE A 439 -6.63 -37.05 5.47
CA ILE A 439 -7.82 -36.81 6.33
C ILE A 439 -9.07 -37.53 5.77
N ALA A 440 -8.99 -38.05 4.54
CA ALA A 440 -9.98 -38.95 3.95
C ALA A 440 -9.58 -40.40 4.22
#